data_AF-A0A3D3JSY4-F1
#
_entry.id   AF-A0A3D3JSY4-F1
#
_cell.length_a   1.000
_cell.length_b   1.000
_cell.length_c   1.000
_cell.angle_alpha   90.00
_cell.angle_beta   90.00
_cell.angle_gamma   90.00
#
_symmetry.space_group_name_H-M   'P 1'
#
loop_
_entity.id
_entity.type
_entity.pdbx_description
1 polymer ?
#
loop_
_entity_poly.entity_id
_entity_poly.type
_entity_poly.pdbx_seq_one_letter_code
_entity_poly.pdbx_strand_id
1 'polypeptide(L)'
;MMMQRILVIQAAALGHSLVQTLKPDMQIAGLELQPLQPVFPAVTCTAQATFRTATTPDQHGMVGNGFFDRKYHKALFWEQSSSLYDGRRIWDSFRQRGGTVGQMFWQQSLGQDSDLILSPAPIHKHGGGMIQDCFSKPAELYP
;
A
#
# COMPACT_ATOMS: atom_id res chain seq x y z
N MET A 1 -1.78 -29.90 -0.75
CA MET A 1 -0.69 -29.17 -1.42
C MET A 1 -0.28 -28.03 -0.49
N MET A 2 1.01 -27.89 -0.13
CA MET A 2 1.42 -26.77 0.73
C MET A 2 1.19 -25.44 0.02
N MET A 3 0.57 -24.47 0.70
CA MET A 3 0.39 -23.12 0.17
C MET A 3 1.75 -22.40 0.17
N GLN A 4 2.15 -21.92 -1.00
CA GLN A 4 3.35 -21.10 -1.14
C GLN A 4 3.14 -19.76 -0.43
N ARG A 5 4.08 -19.39 0.45
CA ARG A 5 4.10 -18.08 1.11
C ARG A 5 4.81 -17.09 0.19
N ILE A 6 4.19 -15.94 -0.06
CA ILE A 6 4.72 -14.88 -0.91
C ILE A 6 4.86 -13.62 -0.08
N LEU A 7 6.03 -12.98 -0.15
CA LEU A 7 6.29 -11.67 0.41
C LEU A 7 6.47 -10.68 -0.74
N VAL A 8 5.68 -9.61 -0.73
CA VAL A 8 5.83 -8.48 -1.66
C VAL A 8 6.34 -7.28 -0.87
N ILE A 9 7.47 -6.73 -1.30
CA ILE A 9 8.03 -5.50 -0.74
C ILE A 9 7.87 -4.41 -1.78
N GLN A 10 7.17 -3.34 -1.41
CA GLN A 10 7.05 -2.14 -2.25
C GLN A 10 7.82 -1.01 -1.58
N ALA A 11 8.91 -0.59 -2.23
CA ALA A 11 9.72 0.54 -1.78
C ALA A 11 9.30 1.80 -2.53
N ALA A 12 8.81 2.80 -1.81
CA ALA A 12 8.46 4.08 -2.41
C ALA A 12 9.70 4.77 -2.99
N ALA A 13 9.54 5.38 -4.17
CA ALA A 13 10.58 6.14 -4.88
C ALA A 13 11.89 5.38 -5.19
N LEU A 14 11.89 4.03 -5.16
CA LEU A 14 13.01 3.22 -5.65
C LEU A 14 13.03 3.22 -7.19
N GLY A 15 13.51 4.33 -7.76
CA GLY A 15 13.60 4.53 -9.20
C GLY A 15 14.75 3.75 -9.83
N HIS A 16 14.58 3.33 -11.09
CA HIS A 16 15.58 2.59 -11.84
C HIS A 16 16.94 3.33 -11.92
N SER A 17 16.94 4.63 -12.19
CA SER A 17 18.19 5.43 -12.27
C SER A 17 18.92 5.51 -10.93
N LEU A 18 18.19 5.59 -9.82
CA LEU A 18 18.76 5.56 -8.48
C LEU A 18 19.40 4.20 -8.20
N VAL A 19 18.71 3.11 -8.55
CA VAL A 19 19.24 1.76 -8.43
C VAL A 19 20.49 1.57 -9.28
N GLN A 20 20.49 1.98 -10.55
CA GLN A 20 21.66 1.89 -11.42
C GLN A 20 22.88 2.63 -10.84
N THR A 21 22.64 3.75 -10.16
CA THR A 21 23.68 4.55 -9.52
C THR A 21 24.25 3.87 -8.28
N LEU A 22 23.39 3.32 -7.41
CA LEU A 22 23.80 2.76 -6.12
C LEU A 22 24.18 1.27 -6.19
N LYS A 23 23.59 0.51 -7.13
CA LYS A 23 23.77 -0.92 -7.37
C LYS A 23 23.91 -1.19 -8.88
N PRO A 24 25.08 -0.92 -9.49
CA PRO A 24 25.30 -1.13 -10.93
C PRO A 24 25.15 -2.58 -11.39
N ASP A 25 25.30 -3.54 -10.48
CA ASP A 25 25.06 -4.98 -10.71
C ASP A 25 23.57 -5.33 -10.86
N MET A 26 22.67 -4.36 -10.64
CA MET A 26 21.21 -4.50 -10.69
C MET A 26 20.69 -5.67 -9.85
N GLN A 27 21.34 -5.95 -8.71
CA GLN A 27 20.97 -7.06 -7.84
C GLN A 27 20.68 -6.60 -6.41
N ILE A 28 19.63 -7.13 -5.79
CA ILE A 28 19.34 -6.98 -4.36
C ILE A 28 18.97 -8.35 -3.81
N ALA A 29 19.65 -8.78 -2.73
CA ALA A 29 19.38 -10.06 -2.06
C ALA A 29 19.37 -11.29 -3.01
N GLY A 30 20.23 -11.29 -4.03
CA GLY A 30 20.30 -12.37 -5.03
C GLY A 30 19.17 -12.35 -6.07
N LEU A 31 18.33 -11.31 -6.07
CA LEU A 31 17.31 -11.08 -7.10
C LEU A 31 17.83 -10.06 -8.11
N GLU A 32 17.63 -10.37 -9.38
CA GLU A 32 17.90 -9.46 -10.48
C GLU A 32 16.77 -8.43 -10.60
N LEU A 33 17.12 -7.16 -10.70
CA LEU A 33 16.18 -6.06 -10.77
C LEU A 33 15.87 -5.72 -12.22
N GLN A 34 14.57 -5.62 -12.52
CA GLN A 34 14.08 -5.23 -13.83
C GLN A 34 13.28 -3.93 -13.72
N PRO A 35 13.38 -3.02 -14.70
CA PRO A 35 12.56 -1.81 -14.72
C PRO A 35 11.08 -2.17 -14.90
N LEU A 36 10.22 -1.44 -14.20
CA LEU A 36 8.78 -1.47 -14.38
C LEU A 36 8.33 -0.08 -14.82
N GLN A 37 7.50 -0.01 -15.86
CA GLN A 37 6.82 1.23 -16.23
C GLN A 37 5.69 1.51 -15.22
N PRO A 38 5.73 2.62 -14.45
CA PRO A 38 4.62 2.96 -13.56
C PRO A 38 3.39 3.41 -14.34
N VAL A 39 2.23 3.27 -13.71
CA VAL A 39 0.97 3.88 -14.15
C VAL A 39 1.03 5.40 -14.07
N PHE A 40 0.16 6.07 -14.83
CA PHE A 40 -0.05 7.51 -14.72
C PHE A 40 -1.38 7.81 -14.00
N PRO A 41 -1.42 8.73 -13.02
CA PRO A 41 -0.28 9.46 -12.46
C PRO A 41 0.60 8.57 -11.56
N ALA A 42 1.93 8.74 -11.67
CA ALA A 42 2.93 7.94 -10.96
C ALA A 42 3.12 8.37 -9.50
N VAL A 43 2.02 8.37 -8.73
CA VAL A 43 1.99 8.72 -7.30
C VAL A 43 1.57 7.51 -6.47
N THR A 44 1.99 7.48 -5.20
CA THR A 44 1.91 6.30 -4.31
C THR A 44 0.55 5.63 -4.27
N CYS A 45 -0.53 6.38 -4.00
CA CYS A 45 -1.85 5.78 -3.80
C CYS A 45 -2.40 5.22 -5.11
N THR A 46 -2.23 5.94 -6.23
CA THR A 46 -2.58 5.45 -7.57
C THR A 46 -1.83 4.15 -7.90
N ALA A 47 -0.50 4.15 -7.76
CA ALA A 47 0.32 2.99 -8.09
C ALA A 47 0.01 1.78 -7.20
N GLN A 48 -0.20 1.98 -5.89
CA GLN A 48 -0.57 0.88 -4.98
C GLN A 48 -1.99 0.37 -5.25
N ALA A 49 -2.96 1.23 -5.58
CA ALA A 49 -4.30 0.80 -5.98
C ALA A 49 -4.25 -0.05 -7.26
N THR A 50 -3.52 0.39 -8.30
CA THR A 50 -3.30 -0.41 -9.52
C THR A 50 -2.64 -1.75 -9.18
N PHE A 51 -1.58 -1.75 -8.37
CA PHE A 51 -0.90 -3.00 -7.99
C PHE A 51 -1.85 -4.00 -7.33
N ARG A 52 -2.67 -3.53 -6.39
CA ARG A 52 -3.57 -4.39 -5.61
C ARG A 52 -4.78 -4.89 -6.39
N THR A 53 -5.19 -4.17 -7.43
CA THR A 53 -6.39 -4.49 -8.22
C THR A 53 -6.07 -5.13 -9.56
N ALA A 54 -4.84 -4.94 -10.05
CA ALA A 54 -4.44 -5.21 -11.43
C ALA A 54 -5.34 -4.53 -12.49
N THR A 55 -5.92 -3.37 -12.14
CA THR A 55 -6.74 -2.55 -13.05
C THR A 55 -6.14 -1.15 -13.23
N THR A 56 -6.58 -0.43 -14.25
CA THR A 56 -6.08 0.93 -14.53
C THR A 56 -6.71 1.99 -13.61
N PRO A 57 -6.10 3.19 -13.47
CA PRO A 57 -6.63 4.27 -12.63
C PRO A 57 -8.06 4.72 -12.96
N ASP A 58 -8.46 4.66 -14.22
CA ASP A 58 -9.85 4.92 -14.65
C ASP A 58 -10.83 3.83 -14.20
N GLN A 59 -10.36 2.60 -13.98
CA GLN A 59 -11.19 1.48 -13.52
C GLN A 59 -11.34 1.43 -12.00
N HIS A 60 -10.25 1.65 -11.25
CA HIS A 60 -10.30 1.64 -9.77
C HIS A 60 -10.55 3.02 -9.15
N GLY A 61 -10.57 4.09 -9.94
CA GLY A 61 -10.94 5.45 -9.51
C GLY A 61 -9.89 6.21 -8.69
N MET A 62 -8.79 5.57 -8.30
CA MET A 62 -7.72 6.21 -7.51
C MET A 62 -6.73 6.94 -8.41
N VAL A 63 -6.84 8.26 -8.47
CA VAL A 63 -6.08 9.09 -9.41
C VAL A 63 -5.15 10.11 -8.75
N GLY A 64 -4.92 10.02 -7.43
CA GLY A 64 -4.05 10.96 -6.73
C GLY A 64 -3.67 10.48 -5.33
N ASN A 65 -2.80 11.21 -4.64
CA ASN A 65 -2.54 10.98 -3.20
C ASN A 65 -3.50 11.77 -2.30
N GLY A 66 -4.22 12.73 -2.85
CA GLY A 66 -5.11 13.59 -2.09
C GLY A 66 -6.20 14.18 -2.95
N PHE A 67 -7.28 14.57 -2.29
CA PHE A 67 -8.48 15.10 -2.90
C PHE A 67 -8.97 16.31 -2.11
N PHE A 68 -9.63 17.23 -2.81
CA PHE A 68 -10.28 18.36 -2.16
C PHE A 68 -11.78 18.09 -2.06
N ASP A 69 -12.26 17.92 -0.83
CA ASP A 69 -13.69 17.87 -0.57
C ASP A 69 -14.25 19.30 -0.64
N ARG A 70 -15.04 19.56 -1.69
CA ARG A 70 -15.62 20.89 -1.94
C ARG A 70 -16.73 21.26 -0.96
N LYS A 71 -17.45 20.28 -0.42
CA LYS A 71 -18.54 20.53 0.53
C LYS A 71 -17.98 21.00 1.88
N TYR A 72 -16.89 20.39 2.32
CA TYR A 72 -16.25 20.72 3.58
C TYR A 72 -15.08 21.70 3.44
N HIS A 73 -14.70 22.06 2.21
CA HIS A 73 -13.49 22.84 1.91
C HIS A 73 -12.22 22.27 2.56
N LYS A 74 -12.07 20.95 2.50
CA LYS A 74 -10.95 20.23 3.14
C LYS A 74 -10.08 19.55 2.10
N ALA A 75 -8.76 19.74 2.22
CA ALA A 75 -7.79 18.91 1.55
C ALA A 75 -7.57 17.63 2.37
N LEU A 76 -7.76 16.48 1.73
CA LEU A 76 -7.53 15.15 2.28
C LEU A 76 -6.32 14.55 1.59
N PHE A 77 -5.45 13.91 2.34
CA PHE A 77 -4.15 13.47 1.86
C PHE A 77 -3.78 12.15 2.53
N TRP A 78 -3.46 11.14 1.71
CA TRP A 78 -3.11 9.79 2.17
C TRP A 78 -4.17 9.21 3.13
N GLU A 79 -5.45 9.39 2.80
CA GLU A 79 -6.54 8.76 3.54
C GLU A 79 -6.38 7.24 3.51
N GLN A 80 -6.62 6.56 4.63
CA GLN A 80 -6.20 5.17 4.80
C GLN A 80 -7.27 4.11 4.48
N SER A 81 -8.50 4.52 4.17
CA SER A 81 -9.59 3.58 3.87
C SER A 81 -9.30 2.79 2.59
N SER A 82 -9.44 1.46 2.65
CA SER A 82 -9.34 0.61 1.46
C SER A 82 -10.54 0.76 0.51
N SER A 83 -11.61 1.44 0.95
CA SER A 83 -12.82 1.67 0.14
C SER A 83 -12.71 2.90 -0.77
N LEU A 84 -11.56 3.58 -0.78
CA LEU A 84 -11.30 4.73 -1.65
C LEU A 84 -11.10 4.36 -3.13
N TYR A 85 -10.96 3.07 -3.42
CA TYR A 85 -10.71 2.58 -4.77
C TYR A 85 -11.43 1.26 -5.01
N ASP A 86 -12.00 1.16 -6.21
CA ASP A 86 -12.82 0.03 -6.64
C ASP A 86 -11.96 -1.14 -7.11
N GLY A 87 -12.61 -2.28 -7.36
CA GLY A 87 -11.98 -3.45 -7.97
C GLY A 87 -11.58 -4.55 -6.98
N ARG A 88 -11.61 -5.77 -7.49
CA ARG A 88 -11.22 -6.99 -6.76
C ARG A 88 -9.74 -6.93 -6.40
N ARG A 89 -9.34 -7.44 -5.22
CA ARG A 89 -7.92 -7.58 -4.91
C ARG A 89 -7.32 -8.80 -5.58
N ILE A 90 -6.07 -8.69 -6.03
CA ILE A 90 -5.34 -9.78 -6.70
C ILE A 90 -5.26 -11.06 -5.85
N TRP A 91 -5.37 -10.92 -4.52
CA TRP A 91 -5.32 -12.03 -3.57
C TRP A 91 -6.70 -12.56 -3.14
N ASP A 92 -7.82 -12.01 -3.62
CA ASP A 92 -9.14 -12.42 -3.16
C ASP A 92 -9.41 -13.91 -3.40
N SER A 93 -9.01 -14.44 -4.55
CA SER A 93 -9.11 -15.88 -4.85
C SER A 93 -8.26 -16.73 -3.90
N PHE A 94 -7.12 -16.21 -3.43
CA PHE A 94 -6.25 -16.90 -2.49
C PHE A 94 -6.91 -16.95 -1.09
N ARG A 95 -7.50 -15.84 -0.64
CA ARG A 95 -8.26 -15.78 0.62
C ARG A 95 -9.48 -16.70 0.61
N GLN A 96 -10.23 -16.74 -0.49
CA GLN A 96 -11.40 -17.62 -0.65
C GLN A 96 -11.06 -19.12 -0.54
N ARG A 97 -9.82 -19.51 -0.80
CA ARG A 97 -9.33 -20.90 -0.64
C ARG A 97 -8.73 -21.17 0.75
N GLY A 98 -8.93 -20.27 1.71
CA GLY A 98 -8.42 -20.38 3.08
C GLY A 98 -7.00 -19.82 3.29
N GLY A 99 -6.46 -19.06 2.33
CA GLY A 99 -5.18 -18.36 2.49
C GLY A 99 -5.30 -17.12 3.36
N THR A 100 -4.22 -16.74 4.03
CA THR A 100 -4.16 -15.52 4.88
C THR A 100 -3.34 -14.43 4.20
N VAL A 101 -3.85 -13.20 4.18
CA VAL A 101 -3.17 -12.02 3.60
C VAL A 101 -2.91 -10.98 4.67
N GLY A 102 -1.69 -10.44 4.68
CA GLY A 102 -1.28 -9.34 5.54
C GLY A 102 -0.81 -8.13 4.76
N GLN A 103 -1.18 -6.93 5.20
CA GLN A 103 -0.65 -5.65 4.69
C GLN A 103 0.06 -4.91 5.82
N MET A 104 1.34 -4.61 5.63
CA MET A 104 2.16 -3.89 6.61
C MET A 104 2.67 -2.59 5.98
N PHE A 105 2.24 -1.45 6.51
CA PHE A 105 2.65 -0.09 6.10
C PHE A 105 2.28 0.31 4.66
N TRP A 106 1.30 -0.38 4.05
CA TRP A 106 0.72 0.01 2.77
C TRP A 106 -0.28 1.15 2.95
N GLN A 107 -0.28 2.11 2.02
CA GLN A 107 -1.27 3.20 2.02
C GLN A 107 -2.64 2.64 1.67
N GLN A 108 -3.70 3.18 2.26
CA GLN A 108 -5.08 2.77 1.94
C GLN A 108 -5.35 1.29 2.24
N SER A 109 -4.75 0.77 3.31
CA SER A 109 -4.85 -0.64 3.73
C SER A 109 -5.91 -0.89 4.80
N LEU A 110 -6.51 0.15 5.40
CA LEU A 110 -7.50 0.00 6.46
C LEU A 110 -8.84 -0.45 5.88
N GLY A 111 -9.13 -1.74 6.00
CA GLY A 111 -10.37 -2.32 5.52
C GLY A 111 -10.53 -3.82 5.81
N GLN A 112 -11.37 -4.46 5.00
CA GLN A 112 -11.74 -5.87 5.17
C GLN A 112 -11.09 -6.80 4.13
N ASP A 113 -10.28 -6.24 3.23
CA ASP A 113 -9.66 -6.96 2.13
C ASP A 113 -8.41 -7.77 2.57
N SER A 114 -7.96 -7.63 3.82
CA SER A 114 -6.86 -8.40 4.42
C SER A 114 -7.20 -8.91 5.82
N ASP A 115 -6.52 -9.99 6.21
CA ASP A 115 -6.67 -10.67 7.49
C ASP A 115 -5.80 -10.00 8.57
N LEU A 116 -4.59 -9.58 8.18
CA LEU A 116 -3.66 -8.85 9.02
C LEU A 116 -3.41 -7.45 8.47
N ILE A 117 -3.44 -6.43 9.32
CA ILE A 117 -3.13 -5.05 8.94
C ILE A 117 -2.24 -4.44 10.02
N LEU A 118 -1.16 -3.77 9.61
CA LEU A 118 -0.40 -2.86 10.45
C LEU A 118 -0.18 -1.58 9.66
N SER A 119 -0.70 -0.45 10.14
CA SER A 119 -0.59 0.84 9.46
C SER A 119 -0.21 1.92 10.47
N PRO A 120 0.64 2.90 10.11
CA PRO A 120 0.94 4.02 11.00
C PRO A 120 -0.34 4.76 11.39
N ALA A 121 -0.50 5.05 12.69
CA ALA A 121 -1.64 5.77 13.25
C ALA A 121 -1.17 6.64 14.43
N PRO A 122 -0.32 7.66 14.18
CA PRO A 122 0.25 8.49 15.24
C PRO A 122 -0.81 9.24 16.05
N ILE A 123 -0.63 9.29 17.36
CA ILE A 123 -1.53 9.98 18.29
C ILE A 123 -0.96 11.34 18.65
N HIS A 124 -1.70 12.40 18.33
CA HIS A 124 -1.33 13.78 18.67
C HIS A 124 -1.74 14.10 20.11
N LYS A 125 -0.79 14.59 20.92
CA LYS A 125 -1.03 14.92 22.33
C LYS A 125 -1.56 16.35 22.47
N HIS A 126 -2.42 16.59 23.46
CA HIS A 126 -2.98 17.92 23.73
C HIS A 126 -1.92 19.00 24.03
N GLY A 127 -0.83 18.63 24.72
CA GLY A 127 0.30 19.53 25.03
C GLY A 127 1.33 19.66 23.91
N GLY A 128 1.04 19.18 22.70
CA GLY A 128 2.00 19.06 21.62
C GLY A 128 2.82 17.76 21.68
N GLY A 129 3.42 17.42 20.53
CA GLY A 129 4.13 16.15 20.34
C GLY A 129 3.21 15.01 19.88
N MET A 130 3.83 13.87 19.63
CA MET A 130 3.22 12.73 18.96
C MET A 130 3.68 11.43 19.60
N ILE A 131 2.76 10.50 19.83
CA ILE A 131 3.09 9.09 20.12
C ILE A 131 3.16 8.39 18.77
N GLN A 132 4.30 7.78 18.48
CA GLN A 132 4.43 6.89 17.34
C GLN A 132 3.66 5.62 17.65
N ASP A 133 2.59 5.38 16.90
CA ASP A 133 1.69 4.28 17.14
C ASP A 133 1.18 3.71 15.82
N CYS A 134 0.61 2.52 15.85
CA CYS A 134 0.05 1.86 14.69
C CYS A 134 -1.40 1.43 14.92
N PHE A 135 -2.21 1.53 13.88
CA PHE A 135 -3.42 0.73 13.81
C PHE A 135 -3.01 -0.72 13.48
N SER A 136 -3.56 -1.66 14.21
CA SER A 136 -3.37 -3.08 14.00
C SER A 136 -4.70 -3.83 13.88
N LYS A 137 -4.69 -4.86 13.03
CA LYS A 137 -5.75 -5.87 12.95
C LYS A 137 -5.06 -7.24 12.85
N PRO A 138 -5.27 -8.16 13.80
CA PRO A 138 -5.92 -7.95 15.10
C PRO A 138 -5.18 -6.91 15.95
N ALA A 139 -5.80 -6.42 17.03
CA ALA A 139 -5.24 -5.34 17.86
C ALA A 139 -3.87 -5.75 18.47
N GLU A 140 -3.76 -7.01 18.85
CA GLU A 140 -2.60 -7.66 19.45
C GLU A 140 -1.52 -8.09 18.44
N LEU A 141 -1.59 -7.65 17.18
CA LEU A 141 -0.62 -8.03 16.15
C LEU A 141 0.81 -7.53 16.43
N TYR A 142 0.96 -6.43 17.17
CA TYR A 142 2.28 -5.90 17.58
C TYR A 142 2.28 -5.54 19.09
N PRO A 143 3.48 -5.50 19.72
CA PRO A 143 3.62 -5.26 21.15
C PRO A 143 3.23 -3.86 21.62
#